data_AF-A0A1A6HZ74-F1
#
_entry.id   AF-A0A1A6HZ74-F1
#
_cell.length_a   1.000
_cell.length_b   1.000
_cell.length_c   1.000
_cell.angle_alpha   90.00
_cell.angle_beta   90.00
_cell.angle_gamma   90.00
#
_symmetry.space_group_name_H-M   'P 1'
#
loop_
_entity.id
_entity.type
_entity.pdbx_description
1 polymer ?
#
loop_
_entity_poly.entity_id
_entity_poly.type
_entity_poly.pdbx_seq_one_letter_code
_entity_poly.pdbx_strand_id
1 'polypeptide(L)'
;FELKLAIPAGKKVVLYPDQDEPEHILNIKRGIISALLVPPETEEDKQVLFLDTVYGNCSTQFTVNSRKGTVATEISTDRNLQQCDGFQPISTSVSPLALIKGLVHPLATLVSSSQSCQYTLDPKRKHVSQAICNEQHLFLPFSYK
;
A
#
# COMPACT_ATOMS: atom_id res chain seq x y z
N PHE A 1 1.75 18.23 -15.76
CA PHE A 1 1.41 18.31 -14.33
C PHE A 1 2.62 17.89 -13.52
N GLU A 2 3.29 18.82 -12.85
CA GLU A 2 4.32 18.51 -11.86
C GLU A 2 3.66 18.12 -10.53
N LEU A 3 4.32 17.30 -9.71
CA LEU A 3 3.84 16.97 -8.37
C LEU A 3 4.92 17.29 -7.35
N LYS A 4 4.63 18.23 -6.46
CA LYS A 4 5.52 18.55 -5.34
C LYS A 4 5.13 17.69 -4.14
N LEU A 5 6.12 17.20 -3.41
CA LEU A 5 5.90 16.37 -2.22
C LEU A 5 6.76 16.85 -1.06
N ALA A 6 6.25 16.67 0.16
CA ALA A 6 6.96 16.93 1.40
C ALA A 6 6.75 15.77 2.38
N ILE A 7 7.75 15.49 3.20
CA ILE A 7 7.69 14.46 4.24
C ILE A 7 8.09 15.11 5.58
N PRO A 8 7.17 15.85 6.25
CA PRO A 8 7.48 16.57 7.48
C PRO A 8 7.90 15.58 8.57
N ALA A 9 9.08 15.81 9.14
CA ALA A 9 9.66 14.97 10.20
C ALA A 9 9.73 13.46 9.87
N GLY A 10 9.74 13.08 8.59
CA GLY A 10 9.80 11.68 8.16
C GLY A 10 8.52 10.86 8.42
N LYS A 11 7.40 11.48 8.82
CA LYS A 11 6.23 10.75 9.32
C LYS A 11 5.08 10.61 8.33
N LYS A 12 4.70 11.69 7.65
CA LYS A 12 3.52 11.72 6.78
C LYS A 12 3.87 12.32 5.43
N VAL A 13 3.42 11.71 4.34
CA VAL A 13 3.62 12.29 3.00
C VAL A 13 2.53 13.28 2.70
N VAL A 14 2.92 14.49 2.28
CA VAL A 14 2.02 15.54 1.83
C VAL A 14 2.30 15.83 0.37
N LEU A 15 1.24 15.82 -0.45
CA LEU A 15 1.29 16.02 -1.89
C LEU A 15 0.66 17.35 -2.25
N TYR A 16 1.30 18.08 -3.15
CA TYR A 16 0.82 19.36 -3.70
C TYR A 16 0.71 19.21 -5.22
N PRO A 17 -0.45 18.74 -5.71
CA PRO A 17 -0.70 18.60 -7.15
C PRO A 17 -0.91 19.96 -7.82
N ASP A 18 -0.79 19.99 -9.15
CA ASP A 18 -1.25 21.12 -9.95
C ASP A 18 -2.79 21.26 -9.83
N GLN A 19 -3.30 22.50 -9.84
CA GLN A 19 -4.73 22.78 -9.63
C GLN A 19 -5.63 22.09 -10.66
N ASP A 20 -5.18 21.99 -11.91
CA ASP A 20 -5.94 21.42 -13.02
C ASP A 20 -5.59 19.94 -13.30
N GLU A 21 -4.85 19.28 -12.41
CA GLU A 21 -4.49 17.87 -12.60
C GLU A 21 -5.72 16.96 -12.41
N PRO A 22 -6.05 16.12 -13.41
CA PRO A 22 -7.13 15.15 -13.26
C PRO A 22 -6.82 14.14 -12.14
N GLU A 23 -7.84 13.80 -11.34
CA GLU A 23 -7.67 12.94 -10.17
C GLU A 23 -7.08 11.57 -10.50
N HIS A 24 -7.45 10.98 -11.63
CA HIS A 24 -6.92 9.69 -12.07
C HIS A 24 -5.41 9.74 -12.36
N ILE A 25 -4.90 10.86 -12.88
CA ILE A 25 -3.45 11.07 -13.08
C ILE A 25 -2.76 11.22 -11.73
N LEU A 26 -3.35 12.01 -10.83
CA LEU A 26 -2.83 12.16 -9.46
C LEU A 26 -2.81 10.82 -8.70
N ASN A 27 -3.80 9.95 -8.89
CA ASN A 27 -3.86 8.62 -8.29
C ASN A 27 -2.76 7.69 -8.81
N ILE A 28 -2.41 7.77 -10.10
CA ILE A 28 -1.24 7.05 -10.64
C ILE A 28 0.05 7.52 -9.94
N LYS A 29 0.23 8.84 -9.78
CA LYS A 29 1.39 9.40 -9.08
C LYS A 29 1.44 9.01 -7.61
N ARG A 30 0.30 8.99 -6.92
CA ARG A 30 0.16 8.49 -5.54
C ARG A 30 0.65 7.04 -5.43
N GLY A 31 0.30 6.19 -6.40
CA GLY A 31 0.78 4.81 -6.48
C GLY A 31 2.31 4.73 -6.59
N ILE A 32 2.91 5.51 -7.49
CA ILE A 32 4.38 5.56 -7.66
C ILE A 32 5.06 6.02 -6.36
N ILE A 33 4.55 7.09 -5.73
CA ILE A 33 5.12 7.59 -4.47
C ILE A 33 4.98 6.54 -3.37
N SER A 34 3.82 5.90 -3.23
CA SER A 34 3.58 4.84 -2.24
C SER A 34 4.59 3.69 -2.37
N ALA A 35 4.99 3.32 -3.58
CA ALA A 35 6.00 2.30 -3.84
C ALA A 35 7.44 2.75 -3.53
N LEU A 36 7.70 4.02 -3.26
CA LEU A 36 9.02 4.55 -2.89
C LEU A 36 9.15 4.87 -1.40
N LEU A 37 8.06 4.73 -0.63
CA LEU A 37 8.05 4.95 0.82
C LEU A 37 8.54 3.70 1.55
N VAL A 38 9.86 3.58 1.63
CA VAL A 38 10.50 2.53 2.43
C VAL A 38 10.70 3.04 3.86
N PRO A 39 10.37 2.25 4.89
CA PRO A 39 10.63 2.61 6.28
C PRO A 39 12.11 2.91 6.53
N PRO A 40 12.43 3.82 7.47
CA PRO A 40 13.82 4.07 7.86
C PRO A 40 14.45 2.81 8.47
N GLU A 41 15.79 2.79 8.51
CA GLU A 41 16.58 1.72 9.13
C GLU A 41 16.12 1.42 10.55
N THR A 42 15.95 0.14 10.86
CA THR A 42 15.51 -0.36 12.16
C THR A 42 16.52 -1.34 12.71
N GLU A 43 16.66 -1.38 14.04
CA GLU A 43 17.55 -2.33 14.72
C GLU A 43 17.04 -3.76 14.60
N GLU A 44 15.72 -3.93 14.63
CA GLU A 44 15.08 -5.24 14.45
C GLU A 44 14.97 -5.60 12.96
N ASP A 45 15.29 -6.85 12.65
CA ASP A 45 15.14 -7.40 11.31
C ASP A 45 13.69 -7.72 10.97
N LYS A 46 12.80 -7.85 11.96
CA LYS A 46 11.38 -8.15 11.75
C LYS A 46 10.53 -7.40 12.76
N GLN A 47 9.56 -6.66 12.26
CA GLN A 47 8.61 -5.91 13.10
C GLN A 47 7.35 -5.56 12.31
N VAL A 48 6.30 -5.17 13.03
CA VAL A 48 5.06 -4.65 12.42
C VAL A 48 5.09 -3.13 12.51
N LEU A 49 4.97 -2.47 11.36
CA LEU A 49 4.96 -1.01 11.23
C LEU A 49 3.65 -0.53 10.64
N PHE A 50 3.23 0.67 11.05
CA PHE A 50 2.11 1.39 10.45
C PHE A 50 2.65 2.37 9.40
N LEU A 51 2.40 2.07 8.12
CA LEU A 51 2.96 2.81 7.00
C LEU A 51 1.87 3.49 6.18
N ASP A 52 2.15 4.71 5.73
CA ASP A 52 1.28 5.43 4.79
C ASP A 52 1.39 4.83 3.38
N THR A 53 0.23 4.61 2.76
CA THR A 53 0.10 4.01 1.43
C THR A 53 -0.96 4.73 0.62
N VAL A 54 -1.14 4.35 -0.65
CA VAL A 54 -2.29 4.80 -1.45
C VAL A 54 -3.64 4.34 -0.86
N TYR A 55 -3.65 3.30 -0.04
CA TYR A 55 -4.82 2.77 0.68
C TYR A 55 -4.97 3.32 2.10
N GLY A 56 -4.25 4.40 2.44
CA GLY A 56 -4.21 4.94 3.79
C GLY A 56 -3.12 4.31 4.65
N ASN A 57 -3.28 4.38 5.97
CA ASN A 57 -2.37 3.80 6.95
C ASN A 57 -2.62 2.30 7.10
N CYS A 58 -1.57 1.50 6.88
CA CYS A 58 -1.65 0.05 6.84
C CYS A 58 -0.71 -0.59 7.86
N SER A 59 -1.22 -1.58 8.61
CA SER A 59 -0.39 -2.52 9.34
C SER A 59 0.44 -3.36 8.36
N THR A 60 1.76 -3.25 8.46
CA THR A 60 2.72 -3.83 7.51
C THR A 60 3.74 -4.67 8.24
N GLN A 61 3.87 -5.94 7.85
CA GLN A 61 4.99 -6.78 8.26
C GLN A 61 6.22 -6.32 7.50
N PHE A 62 7.22 -5.83 8.23
CA PHE A 62 8.48 -5.37 7.69
C PHE A 62 9.57 -6.39 8.01
N THR A 63 10.36 -6.76 7.00
CA THR A 63 11.49 -7.67 7.15
C THR A 63 12.73 -7.12 6.47
N VAL A 64 13.86 -7.08 7.17
CA VAL A 64 15.19 -6.86 6.59
C VAL A 64 15.73 -8.21 6.15
N ASN A 65 15.92 -8.39 4.84
CA ASN A 65 16.39 -9.65 4.25
C ASN A 65 17.91 -9.73 4.22
N SER A 66 18.59 -8.60 4.03
CA SER A 66 20.06 -8.55 4.02
C SER A 66 20.59 -7.22 4.52
N ARG A 67 21.79 -7.25 5.11
CA ARG A 67 22.53 -6.09 5.60
C ARG A 67 23.98 -6.10 5.12
N LYS A 68 24.54 -4.91 4.94
CA LYS A 68 25.98 -4.68 4.80
C LYS A 68 26.46 -3.83 5.97
N GLY A 69 27.01 -4.48 6.99
CA GLY A 69 27.28 -3.83 8.27
C GLY A 69 25.97 -3.49 8.98
N THR A 70 25.76 -2.22 9.31
CA THR A 70 24.52 -1.73 9.94
C THR A 70 23.45 -1.26 8.95
N VAL A 71 23.72 -1.30 7.65
CA VAL A 71 22.82 -0.77 6.60
C VAL A 71 22.09 -1.92 5.92
N ALA A 72 20.75 -1.90 5.92
CA ALA A 72 19.90 -2.77 5.14
C ALA A 72 20.17 -2.59 3.64
N THR A 73 20.33 -3.71 2.94
CA THR A 73 20.51 -3.76 1.48
C THR A 73 19.29 -4.32 0.77
N GLU A 74 18.48 -5.09 1.48
CA GLU A 74 17.25 -5.67 0.96
C GLU A 74 16.18 -5.75 2.05
N ILE A 75 14.97 -5.33 1.70
CA ILE A 75 13.83 -5.27 2.60
C ILE A 75 12.62 -5.88 1.88
N SER A 76 11.78 -6.61 2.61
CA SER A 76 10.44 -6.97 2.16
C SER A 76 9.37 -6.42 3.09
N THR A 77 8.23 -6.10 2.50
CA THR A 77 7.04 -5.70 3.25
C THR A 77 5.82 -6.47 2.77
N ASP A 78 5.02 -6.97 3.70
CA ASP A 78 3.79 -7.69 3.43
C ASP A 78 2.63 -7.08 4.22
N ARG A 79 1.47 -6.89 3.58
CA ARG A 79 0.30 -6.28 4.22
C ARG A 79 -1.01 -6.83 3.69
N ASN A 80 -2.00 -6.87 4.56
CA ASN A 80 -3.40 -7.12 4.21
C ASN A 80 -4.07 -5.76 3.95
N LEU A 81 -4.49 -5.51 2.71
CA LEU A 81 -5.07 -4.23 2.32
C LEU A 81 -6.44 -3.98 2.96
N GLN A 82 -7.14 -5.04 3.36
CA GLN A 82 -8.42 -4.92 4.07
C GLN A 82 -8.26 -4.35 5.49
N GLN A 83 -7.03 -4.32 6.02
CA GLN A 83 -6.73 -3.75 7.34
C GLN A 83 -6.26 -2.30 7.28
N CYS A 84 -6.17 -1.71 6.08
CA CYS A 84 -5.81 -0.31 5.91
C CYS A 84 -7.01 0.60 6.19
N ASP A 85 -6.77 1.75 6.82
CA ASP A 85 -7.85 2.68 7.22
C ASP A 85 -8.54 3.41 6.04
N GLY A 86 -7.86 3.51 4.89
CA GLY A 86 -8.35 4.13 3.67
C GLY A 86 -8.87 3.13 2.64
N PHE A 87 -8.86 1.83 2.93
CA PHE A 87 -9.39 0.83 2.01
C PHE A 87 -10.93 0.88 2.00
N GLN A 88 -11.47 1.61 1.03
CA GLN A 88 -12.91 1.72 0.82
C GLN A 88 -13.35 0.83 -0.33
N PRO A 89 -14.01 -0.31 -0.05
CA PRO A 89 -14.57 -1.12 -1.11
C PRO A 89 -15.72 -0.38 -1.80
N ILE A 90 -15.71 -0.37 -3.13
CA ILE A 90 -16.78 0.25 -3.91
C ILE A 90 -18.08 -0.54 -3.65
N SER A 91 -19.06 0.09 -3.01
CA SER A 91 -20.41 -0.43 -2.92
C SER A 91 -21.14 -0.12 -4.23
N THR A 92 -21.04 -0.98 -5.24
CA THR A 92 -21.94 -0.87 -6.40
C THR A 92 -23.35 -1.25 -5.94
N SER A 93 -24.34 -0.42 -6.27
CA SER A 93 -25.74 -0.74 -6.10
C SER A 93 -26.03 -2.11 -6.69
N VAL A 94 -26.42 -3.06 -5.85
CA VAL A 94 -26.84 -4.41 -6.27
C VAL A 94 -27.91 -4.28 -7.36
N SER A 95 -27.81 -5.12 -8.40
CA SER A 95 -28.73 -5.11 -9.54
C SER A 95 -30.20 -5.08 -9.06
N PRO A 96 -31.07 -4.25 -9.66
CA PRO A 96 -32.52 -4.27 -9.38
C PRO A 96 -33.16 -5.65 -9.62
N LEU A 97 -32.50 -6.51 -10.41
CA LEU A 97 -32.91 -7.87 -10.76
C LEU A 97 -32.30 -8.94 -9.85
N ALA A 98 -31.54 -8.58 -8.81
CA ALA A 98 -31.01 -9.55 -7.87
C ALA A 98 -32.17 -10.27 -7.16
N LEU A 99 -32.36 -11.56 -7.49
CA LEU A 99 -33.39 -12.42 -6.92
C LEU A 99 -33.21 -12.62 -5.40
N ILE A 100 -31.97 -12.51 -4.91
CA ILE A 100 -31.62 -12.58 -3.50
C ILE A 100 -31.45 -11.15 -2.97
N LYS A 101 -32.55 -10.55 -2.52
CA LYS A 101 -32.52 -9.33 -1.72
C LYS A 101 -32.10 -9.71 -0.30
N GLY A 102 -30.89 -9.35 0.12
CA GLY A 102 -30.41 -9.68 1.48
C GLY A 102 -28.94 -10.02 1.63
N LEU A 103 -28.16 -10.09 0.55
CA LEU A 103 -26.69 -10.14 0.63
C LEU A 103 -26.15 -8.73 0.97
N VAL A 104 -26.51 -8.23 2.16
CA VAL A 104 -26.17 -6.89 2.67
C VAL A 104 -24.86 -6.94 3.48
N HIS A 105 -24.12 -8.05 3.41
CA HIS A 105 -22.70 -8.01 3.76
C HIS A 105 -21.96 -7.40 2.57
N PRO A 106 -21.14 -6.35 2.78
CA PRO A 106 -20.54 -5.67 1.66
C PRO A 106 -19.73 -6.71 0.86
N LEU A 107 -20.00 -6.85 -0.44
CA LEU A 107 -19.28 -7.76 -1.36
C LEU A 107 -17.75 -7.64 -1.20
N ALA A 108 -17.29 -6.49 -0.69
CA ALA A 108 -15.98 -6.26 -0.09
C ALA A 108 -15.40 -7.40 0.75
N THR A 109 -16.20 -8.04 1.62
CA THR A 109 -15.73 -9.14 2.48
C THR A 109 -15.45 -10.40 1.69
N LEU A 110 -15.98 -10.52 0.48
CA LEU A 110 -15.68 -11.61 -0.45
C LEU A 110 -14.41 -11.34 -1.26
N VAL A 111 -13.80 -10.15 -1.12
CA VAL A 111 -12.55 -9.79 -1.80
C VAL A 111 -11.42 -9.77 -0.77
N SER A 112 -10.59 -10.82 -0.77
CA SER A 112 -9.32 -10.82 -0.04
C SER A 112 -8.29 -10.02 -0.83
N SER A 113 -7.55 -9.12 -0.17
CA SER A 113 -6.59 -8.23 -0.84
C SER A 113 -5.28 -8.17 -0.06
N SER A 114 -4.16 -8.45 -0.73
CA SER A 114 -2.83 -8.41 -0.12
C SER A 114 -1.82 -7.77 -1.05
N GLN A 115 -0.76 -7.22 -0.46
CA GLN A 115 0.36 -6.64 -1.17
C GLN A 115 1.67 -7.11 -0.54
N SER A 116 2.62 -7.47 -1.40
CA SER A 116 3.99 -7.80 -1.04
C SER A 116 4.94 -6.93 -1.87
N CYS A 117 5.91 -6.28 -1.23
CA CYS A 117 6.91 -5.47 -1.92
C CYS A 117 8.31 -5.89 -1.49
N GLN A 118 9.24 -5.90 -2.44
CA GLN A 118 10.66 -6.10 -2.24
C GLN A 118 11.41 -4.84 -2.66
N TYR A 119 12.35 -4.42 -1.82
CA TYR A 119 13.14 -3.21 -2.02
C TYR A 119 14.62 -3.55 -1.98
N THR A 120 15.37 -3.02 -2.94
CA THR A 120 16.82 -3.01 -2.92
C THR A 120 17.29 -1.60 -2.60
N LEU A 121 18.24 -1.49 -1.67
CA LEU A 121 18.81 -0.24 -1.21
C LEU A 121 20.26 -0.12 -1.66
N ASP A 122 20.67 1.07 -2.13
CA ASP A 122 22.08 1.38 -2.35
C ASP A 122 22.77 1.62 -0.99
N PRO A 123 23.70 0.76 -0.54
CA PRO A 123 24.32 0.89 0.78
C PRO A 123 25.22 2.12 0.90
N LYS A 124 25.69 2.69 -0.22
CA LYS A 124 26.54 3.90 -0.22
C LYS A 124 25.69 5.16 -0.14
N ARG A 125 24.58 5.19 -0.88
CA ARG A 125 23.74 6.38 -1.05
C ARG A 125 22.45 6.36 -0.22
N LYS A 126 22.16 5.26 0.48
CA LYS A 126 21.01 5.08 1.39
C LYS A 126 19.66 5.46 0.76
N HIS A 127 19.45 5.10 -0.50
CA HIS A 127 18.19 5.29 -1.21
C HIS A 127 17.75 3.99 -1.89
N VAL A 128 16.48 3.92 -2.25
CA VAL A 128 15.89 2.81 -2.99
C VAL A 128 16.45 2.80 -4.41
N SER A 129 17.15 1.73 -4.78
CA SER A 129 17.62 1.49 -6.15
C SER A 129 16.60 0.71 -6.98
N GLN A 130 15.81 -0.15 -6.33
CA GLN A 130 14.75 -0.92 -6.97
C GLN A 130 13.61 -1.20 -5.98
N ALA A 131 12.38 -1.18 -6.49
CA ALA A 131 11.19 -1.62 -5.77
C ALA A 131 10.36 -2.52 -6.70
N ILE A 132 9.96 -3.69 -6.21
CA ILE A 132 9.08 -4.62 -6.91
C ILE A 132 7.90 -4.92 -5.99
N CYS A 133 6.70 -4.50 -6.37
CA CYS A 133 5.48 -4.75 -5.62
C CYS A 133 4.56 -5.67 -6.41
N ASN A 134 4.00 -6.67 -5.73
CA ASN A 134 2.95 -7.54 -6.22
C ASN A 134 1.72 -7.37 -5.34
N GLU A 135 0.60 -7.06 -5.97
CA GLU A 135 -0.68 -6.86 -5.32
C GLU A 135 -1.71 -7.82 -5.91
N GLN A 136 -2.43 -8.50 -5.03
CA GLN A 136 -3.39 -9.53 -5.40
C GLN A 136 -4.75 -9.24 -4.77
N HIS A 137 -5.79 -9.29 -5.61
CA HIS A 137 -7.18 -9.28 -5.16
C HIS A 137 -7.86 -10.60 -5.57
N LEU A 138 -8.35 -11.34 -4.58
CA LEU A 138 -9.04 -12.61 -4.77
C LEU A 138 -10.50 -12.46 -4.41
N PHE A 139 -11.37 -12.54 -5.42
CA PHE A 139 -12.82 -12.57 -5.22
C PHE A 139 -13.31 -14.02 -5.04
N LEU A 140 -13.96 -14.29 -3.91
CA LEU A 140 -14.49 -15.59 -3.53
C LEU A 140 -16.02 -15.53 -3.38
N PRO A 141 -16.78 -15.58 -4.49
CA PRO A 141 -18.24 -15.37 -4.47
C PRO A 141 -19.03 -16.40 -3.66
N PHE A 142 -18.44 -17.55 -3.35
CA PHE A 142 -19.10 -18.67 -2.68
C PHE A 142 -18.38 -19.14 -1.41
N SER A 143 -17.49 -18.32 -0.83
CA SER A 143 -16.76 -18.69 0.39
C SER A 143 -17.49 -18.35 1.68
N TYR A 144 -18.71 -17.81 1.60
CA TYR A 144 -19.55 -17.55 2.77
C TYR A 144 -20.02 -18.89 3.37
N LYS A 145 -19.74 -19.11 4.65
CA LYS A 145 -20.28 -20.23 5.44
C LYS A 145 -21.49 -19.76 6.24
#